data_AF-A0A2E3CPP9-F1
#
_entry.id   AF-A0A2E3CPP9-F1
#
_cell.length_a   1.000
_cell.length_b   1.000
_cell.length_c   1.000
_cell.angle_alpha   90.00
_cell.angle_beta   90.00
_cell.angle_gamma   90.00
#
_symmetry.space_group_name_H-M   'P 1'
#
loop_
_entity.id
_entity.type
_entity.pdbx_description
1 polymer ?
#
loop_
_entity_poly.entity_id
_entity_poly.type
_entity_poly.pdbx_seq_one_letter_code
_entity_poly.pdbx_strand_id
1 'polypeptide(L)'
;MIGIIAGSGYYELPGLLQRKDELFTNEYGEATVSTGIWDNVAVAFVARHGGDHSIPPNAINYRANIRALADLGAASVFAVNVVGSMVPERGPGSL
;
A
#
# COMPACT_ATOMS: atom_id res chain seq x y z
N MET A 1 -13.18 -6.98 0.52
CA MET A 1 -11.70 -6.93 0.54
C MET A 1 -11.26 -5.61 1.17
N ILE A 2 -10.12 -5.59 1.86
CA ILE A 2 -9.51 -4.37 2.41
C ILE A 2 -8.28 -3.99 1.56
N GLY A 3 -8.15 -2.72 1.20
CA GLY A 3 -6.94 -2.16 0.61
C GLY A 3 -5.97 -1.67 1.68
N ILE A 4 -4.68 -1.95 1.53
CA ILE A 4 -3.63 -1.39 2.38
C ILE A 4 -2.60 -0.70 1.49
N ILE A 5 -2.25 0.54 1.81
CA ILE A 5 -1.16 1.26 1.17
C ILE A 5 -0.11 1.55 2.22
N ALA A 6 1.14 1.13 2.00
CA ALA A 6 2.23 1.41 2.93
C ALA A 6 3.43 2.06 2.24
N GLY A 7 4.16 2.86 3.02
CA GLY A 7 5.34 3.61 2.59
C GLY A 7 6.66 2.99 3.05
N SER A 8 7.66 3.85 3.24
CA SER A 8 9.00 3.49 3.71
C SER A 8 8.96 2.51 4.90
N GLY A 9 9.76 1.45 4.81
CA GLY A 9 9.83 0.39 5.84
C GLY A 9 8.80 -0.74 5.69
N TYR A 10 7.84 -0.62 4.77
CA TYR A 10 6.81 -1.64 4.52
C TYR A 10 6.66 -1.90 3.01
N TYR A 11 7.56 -2.71 2.46
CA TYR A 11 7.60 -3.08 1.03
C TYR A 11 6.84 -4.38 0.74
N GLU A 12 6.51 -5.09 1.80
CA GLU A 12 5.64 -6.25 1.81
C GLU A 12 4.78 -6.22 3.07
N LEU A 13 3.70 -6.99 3.05
CA LEU A 13 2.84 -7.19 4.21
C LEU A 13 3.20 -8.54 4.86
N PRO A 14 3.88 -8.55 6.02
CA PRO A 14 4.25 -9.79 6.69
C PRO A 14 3.02 -10.62 7.05
N GLY A 15 3.08 -11.92 6.78
CA GLY A 15 2.00 -12.85 7.07
C GLY A 15 0.86 -12.85 6.04
N LEU A 16 1.01 -12.18 4.89
CA LEU A 16 0.06 -12.29 3.79
C LEU A 16 0.13 -13.70 3.16
N LEU A 17 -0.88 -14.52 3.45
CA LEU A 17 -0.99 -15.88 2.93
C LEU A 17 -1.52 -15.87 1.50
N GLN A 18 -1.13 -16.88 0.71
CA GLN A 18 -1.52 -17.01 -0.70
C GLN A 18 -1.17 -15.76 -1.53
N ARG A 19 -0.05 -15.11 -1.18
CA ARG A 19 0.41 -13.88 -1.84
C ARG A 19 0.55 -14.07 -3.35
N LYS A 20 -0.05 -13.14 -4.09
CA LYS A 20 0.14 -12.97 -5.54
C LYS A 20 0.48 -11.53 -5.83
N ASP A 21 1.63 -11.32 -6.47
CA ASP A 21 2.05 -9.99 -6.92
C ASP A 21 1.66 -9.84 -8.38
N GLU A 22 0.82 -8.85 -8.67
CA GLU A 22 0.24 -8.65 -10.01
C GLU A 22 0.40 -7.18 -10.43
N LEU A 23 0.68 -6.98 -11.72
CA LEU A 23 0.73 -5.66 -12.34
C LEU A 23 -0.64 -5.35 -12.94
N PHE A 24 -1.30 -4.31 -12.44
CA PHE A 24 -2.59 -3.83 -12.92
C PHE A 24 -2.39 -2.63 -13.83
N THR A 25 -2.89 -2.70 -15.06
CA THR A 25 -2.96 -1.57 -15.97
C THR A 25 -4.38 -1.02 -16.00
N ASN A 26 -4.53 0.27 -15.72
CA ASN A 26 -5.81 0.99 -15.80
C ASN A 26 -5.64 2.31 -16.56
N GLU A 27 -6.73 3.10 -16.65
CA GLU A 27 -6.77 4.37 -17.38
C GLU A 27 -5.75 5.42 -16.90
N TYR A 28 -5.20 5.25 -15.69
CA TYR A 28 -4.20 6.14 -15.11
C TYR A 28 -2.77 5.61 -15.22
N GLY A 29 -2.57 4.40 -15.74
CA GLY A 29 -1.29 3.74 -15.88
C GLY A 29 -1.20 2.44 -15.08
N GLU A 30 0.00 2.11 -14.63
CA GLU A 30 0.31 0.84 -13.96
C GLU A 30 0.37 0.97 -12.44
N ALA A 31 -0.07 -0.09 -11.75
CA ALA A 31 0.05 -0.26 -10.31
C ALA A 31 0.38 -1.72 -9.98
N THR A 32 1.43 -1.93 -9.18
CA THR A 32 1.75 -3.25 -8.65
C THR A 32 0.98 -3.47 -7.35
N VAL A 33 0.20 -4.55 -7.28
CA VAL A 33 -0.62 -4.90 -6.12
C VAL A 33 -0.33 -6.33 -5.69
N SER A 34 -0.11 -6.53 -4.40
CA SER A 34 -0.01 -7.85 -3.77
C SER A 34 -1.36 -8.24 -3.18
N THR A 35 -1.99 -9.29 -3.67
CA THR A 35 -3.24 -9.82 -3.11
C THR A 35 -3.00 -11.05 -2.24
N GLY A 36 -3.86 -11.29 -1.26
CA GLY A 36 -3.79 -12.48 -0.42
C GLY A 36 -4.78 -12.46 0.75
N ILE A 37 -4.59 -13.39 1.69
CA ILE A 37 -5.36 -13.47 2.94
C ILE A 37 -4.45 -13.07 4.10
N TRP A 38 -4.86 -12.07 4.88
CA TRP A 38 -4.19 -11.66 6.11
C TRP A 38 -5.19 -11.74 7.25
N ASP A 39 -4.88 -12.55 8.26
CA ASP A 39 -5.77 -12.81 9.41
C ASP A 39 -7.23 -13.13 9.02
N ASN A 40 -7.40 -14.08 8.09
CA ASN A 40 -8.70 -14.49 7.51
C ASN A 40 -9.45 -13.40 6.72
N VAL A 41 -8.81 -12.27 6.43
CA VAL A 41 -9.38 -11.18 5.63
C VAL A 41 -8.68 -11.10 4.27
N ALA A 42 -9.46 -11.00 3.20
CA ALA A 42 -8.92 -10.72 1.86
C ALA A 42 -8.36 -9.30 1.80
N VAL A 43 -7.07 -9.19 1.46
CA VAL A 43 -6.31 -7.93 1.40
C VAL A 43 -5.71 -7.73 0.00
N ALA A 44 -5.75 -6.48 -0.46
CA ALA A 44 -4.94 -5.98 -1.57
C ALA A 44 -3.97 -4.93 -1.04
N PHE A 45 -2.67 -5.16 -1.22
CA PHE A 45 -1.60 -4.35 -0.66
C PHE A 45 -0.81 -3.63 -1.76
N VAL A 46 -0.52 -2.35 -1.55
CA VAL A 46 0.32 -1.52 -2.42
C VAL A 46 1.50 -0.97 -1.63
N ALA A 47 2.70 -1.38 -2.01
CA ALA A 47 3.93 -0.69 -1.61
C ALA A 47 4.10 0.56 -2.47
N ARG A 48 3.75 1.74 -1.96
CA ARG A 48 3.65 2.97 -2.79
C ARG A 48 4.98 3.44 -3.38
N HIS A 49 6.11 2.99 -2.82
CA HIS A 49 7.46 3.29 -3.31
C HIS A 49 8.04 2.17 -4.18
N GLY A 50 7.24 1.16 -4.53
CA GLY A 50 7.73 -0.08 -5.14
C GLY A 50 8.32 -1.04 -4.10
N GLY A 51 8.45 -2.32 -4.47
CA GLY A 51 9.01 -3.36 -3.60
C GLY A 51 10.50 -3.18 -3.28
N ASP A 52 11.21 -2.40 -4.11
CA ASP A 52 12.63 -2.07 -3.98
C ASP A 52 12.88 -0.62 -3.52
N HIS A 53 11.82 0.10 -3.15
CA HIS A 53 11.86 1.52 -2.75
C HIS A 53 12.41 2.48 -3.83
N SER A 54 12.26 2.12 -5.12
CA SER A 54 12.78 2.91 -6.24
C SER A 54 11.93 4.12 -6.62
N ILE A 55 10.65 4.18 -6.22
CA ILE A 55 9.71 5.23 -6.66
C ILE A 55 9.70 6.39 -5.64
N PRO A 56 10.18 7.60 -5.99
CA PRO A 56 10.16 8.74 -5.08
C PRO A 56 8.73 9.30 -4.89
N PRO A 57 8.44 10.03 -3.79
CA PRO A 57 7.09 10.52 -3.47
C PRO A 57 6.36 11.28 -4.58
N ASN A 58 7.10 12.05 -5.39
CA ASN A 58 6.56 12.86 -6.50
C ASN A 58 6.28 12.05 -7.77
N ALA A 59 6.80 10.82 -7.88
CA ALA A 59 6.60 9.92 -9.02
C ALA A 59 5.57 8.81 -8.75
N ILE A 60 5.01 8.76 -7.54
CA ILE A 60 3.99 7.77 -7.19
C ILE A 60 2.74 8.00 -8.04
N ASN A 61 2.29 6.96 -8.74
CA ASN A 61 1.03 7.01 -9.48
C ASN A 61 -0.18 6.73 -8.57
N TYR A 62 -0.54 7.72 -7.76
CA TYR A 62 -1.63 7.59 -6.79
C TYR A 62 -2.97 7.18 -7.44
N ARG A 63 -3.27 7.69 -8.64
CA ARG A 63 -4.52 7.37 -9.32
C ARG A 63 -4.56 5.93 -9.78
N ALA A 64 -3.47 5.42 -10.36
CA ALA A 64 -3.39 4.01 -10.75
C ALA A 64 -3.51 3.08 -9.53
N ASN A 65 -2.85 3.41 -8.42
CA ASN A 65 -2.92 2.62 -7.18
C ASN A 65 -4.34 2.56 -6.62
N ILE A 66 -5.02 3.71 -6.46
CA ILE A 66 -6.39 3.74 -5.93
C ILE A 66 -7.37 3.06 -6.87
N ARG A 67 -7.20 3.25 -8.19
CA ARG A 67 -8.05 2.61 -9.19
C ARG A 67 -7.90 1.08 -9.17
N ALA A 68 -6.67 0.57 -9.09
CA ALA A 68 -6.44 -0.87 -8.99
C ALA A 68 -7.06 -1.48 -7.73
N LEU A 69 -6.96 -0.81 -6.57
CA LEU A 69 -7.63 -1.26 -5.35
C LEU A 69 -9.16 -1.28 -5.49
N ALA A 70 -9.74 -0.26 -6.14
CA ALA A 70 -11.18 -0.20 -6.39
C ALA A 70 -11.64 -1.31 -7.35
N ASP A 71 -10.91 -1.54 -8.45
CA ASP A 71 -11.20 -2.59 -9.43
C ASP A 71 -11.11 -4.01 -8.81
N LEU A 72 -10.24 -4.20 -7.80
CA LEU A 72 -10.14 -5.41 -7.00
C LEU A 72 -11.25 -5.57 -5.93
N GLY A 73 -12.14 -4.58 -5.80
CA GLY A 73 -13.26 -4.63 -4.86
C GLY A 73 -12.87 -4.28 -3.42
N ALA A 74 -11.80 -3.51 -3.21
CA ALA A 74 -11.50 -2.93 -1.90
C ALA A 74 -12.61 -1.94 -1.52
N ALA A 75 -13.31 -2.19 -0.41
CA ALA A 75 -14.37 -1.30 0.09
C ALA A 75 -13.84 -0.18 0.97
N SER A 76 -12.65 -0.40 1.56
CA SER A 76 -11.96 0.53 2.45
C SER A 76 -10.46 0.44 2.20
N VAL A 77 -9.76 1.56 2.41
CA VAL A 77 -8.29 1.64 2.28
C VAL A 77 -7.67 2.16 3.58
N PHE A 78 -6.73 1.42 4.13
CA PHE A 78 -5.88 1.87 5.24
C PHE A 78 -4.51 2.30 4.69
N ALA A 79 -4.08 3.52 5.01
CA ALA A 79 -2.78 4.04 4.60
C ALA A 79 -1.83 4.17 5.80
N VAL A 80 -0.70 3.47 5.75
CA VAL A 80 0.35 3.53 6.77
C VAL A 80 1.47 4.46 6.30
N ASN A 81 1.83 5.44 7.12
CA ASN A 81 2.79 6.48 6.79
C ASN A 81 3.87 6.59 7.88
N VAL A 82 5.10 6.86 7.47
CA VAL A 82 6.18 7.30 8.36
C VAL A 82 6.29 8.82 8.24
N VAL A 83 6.23 9.50 9.38
CA VAL A 83 6.22 10.97 9.46
C VAL A 83 7.16 11.47 10.56
N GLY A 84 7.57 12.73 10.46
CA GLY A 84 8.24 13.44 11.55
C GLY A 84 7.22 14.24 12.37
N SER A 85 7.32 14.18 13.70
CA SER A 85 6.50 15.01 14.59
C SER A 85 7.08 16.43 14.70
N MET A 86 6.21 17.43 14.67
CA MET A 86 6.53 18.82 15.04
C MET A 86 5.98 19.19 16.43
N VAL A 87 5.39 18.22 17.13
CA VAL A 87 4.80 18.38 18.46
C VAL A 87 5.74 17.70 19.46
N PRO A 88 6.41 18.44 20.35
CA PRO A 88 7.44 17.90 21.24
C PRO A 88 6.98 16.73 22.11
N GLU A 89 5.71 16.74 22.52
CA GLU A 89 5.11 15.70 23.36
C GLU A 89 4.85 14.38 22.61
N ARG A 90 4.87 14.41 21.27
CA ARG A 90 4.72 13.23 20.40
C ARG A 90 6.08 12.79 19.90
N GLY A 91 6.76 11.99 20.72
CA GLY A 91 8.06 11.41 20.40
C GLY A 91 8.00 10.26 19.37
N PRO A 92 9.17 9.79 18.90
CA PRO A 92 9.27 8.62 18.01
C PRO A 92 8.49 7.41 18.54
N GLY A 93 7.80 6.69 17.66
CA GLY A 93 6.97 5.53 18.00
C GLY A 93 5.53 5.85 18.40
N SER A 94 5.16 7.13 18.50
CA SER A 94 3.76 7.54 18.65
C SER A 94 2.95 7.23 17.38
N LEU A 95 1.69 6.82 17.55
CA LEU A 95 0.69 6.64 16.47
C LEU A 95 -0.39 7.72 16.53
#